data_AF-A0A1G9VR01-F1
#
_entry.id   AF-A0A1G9VR01-F1
#
_cell.length_a   1.000
_cell.length_b   1.000
_cell.length_c   1.000
_cell.angle_alpha   90.00
_cell.angle_beta   90.00
_cell.angle_gamma   90.00
#
_symmetry.space_group_name_H-M   'P 1'
#
loop_
_entity.id
_entity.type
_entity.pdbx_description
1 polymer ?
#
loop_
_entity_poly.entity_id
_entity_poly.type
_entity_poly.pdbx_seq_one_letter_code
_entity_poly.pdbx_strand_id
1 'polypeptide(L)'
;MDCGQSDEKRLTHSFGRLPVQAEQAFMPLASKMLSMSKVTTLGGLEPFDYVQILLSDERQIEGRATAIDYVPNESLRLELRPRHSGVRYELVAEHGGTRWSPVHVRRCDTEADETEWEDLSNVRGVTVREDTPASV
;
A
#
# COMPACT_ATOMS: atom_id res chain seq x y z
N MET A 1 -67.13 -46.29 5.28
CA MET A 1 -67.68 -45.18 6.09
C MET A 1 -66.47 -44.33 6.47
N ASP A 2 -65.84 -43.58 5.58
CA ASP A 2 -66.32 -42.55 4.63
C ASP A 2 -66.79 -41.25 5.31
N CYS A 3 -66.50 -40.15 4.61
CA CYS A 3 -66.60 -38.72 4.91
C CYS A 3 -65.44 -38.14 5.74
N GLY A 4 -64.54 -37.29 5.25
CA GLY A 4 -64.47 -36.53 3.99
C GLY A 4 -64.56 -35.01 4.23
N GLN A 5 -63.63 -34.27 3.63
CA GLN A 5 -63.71 -32.86 3.20
C GLN A 5 -63.76 -31.77 4.30
N SER A 6 -63.26 -30.54 4.13
CA SER A 6 -62.51 -29.84 3.08
C SER A 6 -62.09 -28.48 3.66
N ASP A 7 -60.96 -27.98 3.16
CA ASP A 7 -60.62 -26.59 2.79
C ASP A 7 -61.38 -25.36 3.34
N GLU A 8 -60.56 -24.35 3.66
CA GLU A 8 -60.56 -23.00 3.05
C GLU A 8 -60.54 -21.81 4.05
N LYS A 9 -59.64 -20.86 3.74
CA LYS A 9 -59.59 -19.42 4.11
C LYS A 9 -58.94 -19.03 5.44
N ARG A 10 -58.28 -17.87 5.59
CA ARG A 10 -57.48 -16.91 4.77
C ARG A 10 -57.17 -15.79 5.79
N LEU A 11 -55.91 -15.32 5.87
CA LEU A 11 -55.44 -13.97 6.27
C LEU A 11 -55.92 -13.46 7.67
N THR A 12 -55.09 -12.90 8.56
CA THR A 12 -54.40 -11.60 8.39
C THR A 12 -53.49 -11.33 9.61
N HIS A 13 -52.33 -10.73 9.34
CA HIS A 13 -51.46 -9.86 10.16
C HIS A 13 -51.57 -9.85 11.70
N SER A 14 -50.44 -9.97 12.41
CA SER A 14 -49.78 -8.82 13.07
C SER A 14 -48.35 -9.09 13.57
N PHE A 15 -47.43 -8.22 13.13
CA PHE A 15 -46.28 -7.62 13.82
C PHE A 15 -45.57 -8.37 14.97
N GLY A 16 -44.32 -8.76 14.70
CA GLY A 16 -43.33 -9.09 15.71
C GLY A 16 -41.91 -8.71 15.27
N ARG A 17 -41.46 -7.53 15.73
CA ARG A 17 -40.07 -7.07 15.95
C ARG A 17 -38.96 -7.43 14.94
N LEU A 18 -38.44 -6.36 14.33
CA LEU A 18 -37.04 -6.24 13.91
C LEU A 18 -36.08 -6.60 15.08
N PRO A 19 -34.93 -7.22 14.76
CA PRO A 19 -33.71 -6.49 15.04
C PRO A 19 -32.93 -6.21 13.75
N VAL A 20 -32.67 -4.92 13.58
CA VAL A 20 -31.60 -4.37 12.75
C VAL A 20 -30.29 -4.80 13.39
N GLN A 21 -29.55 -5.73 12.77
CA GLN A 21 -28.09 -5.68 12.80
C GLN A 21 -27.58 -6.04 11.41
N ALA A 22 -27.19 -4.97 10.70
CA ALA A 22 -26.30 -5.06 9.58
C ALA A 22 -24.96 -5.59 10.10
N GLU A 23 -24.80 -6.92 10.10
CA GLU A 23 -23.48 -7.51 10.02
C GLU A 23 -23.01 -7.29 8.58
N GLN A 24 -22.50 -6.07 8.35
CA GLN A 24 -21.52 -5.87 7.29
C GLN A 24 -20.40 -6.83 7.61
N ALA A 25 -20.40 -7.96 6.90
CA ALA A 25 -19.23 -8.79 6.77
C ALA A 25 -18.12 -7.87 6.28
N PHE A 26 -17.30 -7.42 7.23
CA PHE A 26 -15.95 -6.97 6.96
C PHE A 26 -15.33 -8.11 6.18
N MET A 27 -15.22 -7.91 4.87
CA MET A 27 -14.32 -8.72 4.09
C MET A 27 -12.99 -8.67 4.84
N PRO A 28 -12.36 -9.81 5.18
CA PRO A 28 -10.94 -9.77 5.42
C PRO A 28 -10.41 -9.24 4.10
N LEU A 29 -9.90 -8.01 4.13
CA LEU A 29 -9.14 -7.42 3.04
C LEU A 29 -8.09 -8.47 2.76
N ALA A 30 -8.33 -9.30 1.74
CA ALA A 30 -7.42 -10.32 1.34
C ALA A 30 -6.15 -9.54 1.06
N SER A 31 -5.18 -9.62 1.98
CA SER A 31 -3.82 -9.22 1.74
C SER A 31 -3.46 -9.97 0.48
N LYS A 32 -3.60 -9.27 -0.64
CA LYS A 32 -3.34 -9.77 -1.97
C LYS A 32 -1.83 -9.80 -2.03
N MET A 33 -1.23 -10.76 -1.31
CA MET A 33 0.14 -11.21 -1.47
C MET A 33 0.20 -11.99 -2.79
N LEU A 34 -0.26 -11.37 -3.88
CA LEU A 34 0.41 -11.57 -5.15
C LEU A 34 1.82 -11.10 -4.87
N SER A 35 2.81 -11.93 -5.16
CA SER A 35 4.23 -11.57 -5.15
C SER A 35 4.43 -10.43 -6.15
N MET A 36 4.06 -9.21 -5.76
CA MET A 36 4.23 -8.02 -6.54
C MET A 36 5.70 -7.68 -6.52
N SER A 37 6.25 -7.34 -7.69
CA SER A 37 7.61 -6.85 -7.74
C SER A 37 7.71 -5.58 -6.89
N LYS A 38 8.90 -5.31 -6.35
CA LYS A 38 9.17 -4.09 -5.57
C LYS A 38 8.77 -2.85 -6.38
N VAL A 39 9.07 -2.85 -7.67
CA VAL A 39 8.69 -1.77 -8.59
C VAL A 39 7.18 -1.64 -8.70
N THR A 40 6.44 -2.74 -8.81
CA THR A 40 4.96 -2.71 -8.85
C THR A 40 4.39 -2.13 -7.55
N THR A 41 4.96 -2.48 -6.40
CA THR A 41 4.53 -1.95 -5.09
C THR A 41 4.81 -0.46 -5.00
N LEU A 42 6.02 -0.05 -5.39
CA LEU A 42 6.49 1.34 -5.35
C LEU A 42 5.76 2.24 -6.37
N GLY A 43 5.48 1.72 -7.58
CA GLY A 43 4.73 2.44 -8.61
C GLY A 43 3.22 2.53 -8.32
N GLY A 44 2.72 1.77 -7.34
CA GLY A 44 1.34 1.84 -6.88
C GLY A 44 1.12 2.74 -5.66
N LEU A 45 2.16 3.42 -5.18
CA LEU A 45 2.06 4.33 -4.04
C LEU A 45 1.26 5.59 -4.40
N GLU A 46 0.42 6.04 -3.49
CA GLU A 46 -0.18 7.35 -3.57
C GLU A 46 0.81 8.43 -3.10
N PRO A 47 0.73 9.66 -3.64
CA PRO A 47 1.51 10.77 -3.11
C PRO A 47 1.29 10.91 -1.60
N PHE A 48 2.38 11.06 -0.85
CA PHE A 48 2.40 11.19 0.61
C PHE A 48 2.20 9.91 1.41
N ASP A 49 2.14 8.74 0.76
CA ASP A 49 2.22 7.45 1.47
C ASP A 49 3.48 7.39 2.33
N TYR A 50 3.33 6.95 3.58
CA TYR A 50 4.46 6.72 4.47
C TYR A 50 4.98 5.30 4.24
N VAL A 51 6.25 5.17 3.87
CA VAL A 51 6.83 3.87 3.55
C VAL A 51 8.11 3.63 4.34
N GLN A 52 8.32 2.36 4.65
CA GLN A 52 9.56 1.83 5.18
C GLN A 52 10.24 0.99 4.09
N ILE A 53 11.49 1.31 3.80
CA ILE A 53 12.34 0.65 2.82
C ILE A 53 13.45 -0.09 3.57
N LEU A 54 13.54 -1.41 3.36
CA LEU A 54 14.66 -2.22 3.81
C LEU A 54 15.65 -2.33 2.67
N LEU A 55 16.91 -1.95 2.90
CA LEU A 55 18.01 -2.10 1.95
C LEU A 55 18.68 -3.47 2.05
N SER A 56 19.50 -3.80 1.05
CA SER A 56 20.22 -5.08 0.98
C SER A 56 21.34 -5.20 2.03
N ASP A 57 21.83 -4.08 2.54
CA ASP A 57 22.80 -3.99 3.65
C ASP A 57 22.11 -3.89 5.02
N GLU A 58 20.83 -4.26 5.09
CA GLU A 58 20.01 -4.31 6.30
C GLU A 58 19.66 -2.94 6.91
N ARG A 59 20.08 -1.82 6.29
CA ARG A 59 19.63 -0.48 6.69
C ARG A 59 18.14 -0.30 6.38
N GLN A 60 17.46 0.47 7.23
CA GLN A 60 16.06 0.83 7.05
C GLN A 60 15.94 2.34 6.86
N ILE A 61 15.14 2.75 5.88
CA ILE A 61 14.82 4.15 5.62
C ILE A 61 13.31 4.29 5.72
N GLU A 62 12.85 5.28 6.49
CA GLU A 62 11.43 5.60 6.63
C GLU A 62 11.18 7.02 6.17
N GLY A 63 10.09 7.23 5.42
CA GLY A 63 9.75 8.56 4.92
C GLY A 63 8.45 8.59 4.13
N ARG A 64 8.04 9.81 3.78
CA ARG A 64 6.96 10.01 2.81
C ARG A 64 7.48 9.82 1.40
N ALA A 65 6.83 8.93 0.66
CA ALA A 65 7.11 8.70 -0.74
C ALA A 65 6.35 9.70 -1.61
N THR A 66 7.04 10.20 -2.62
CA THR A 66 6.46 11.02 -3.69
C THR A 66 6.95 10.46 -5.01
N ALA A 67 6.03 10.05 -5.88
CA ALA A 67 6.42 9.65 -7.23
C ALA A 67 6.92 10.87 -8.01
N ILE A 68 8.17 10.81 -8.46
CA ILE A 68 8.73 11.80 -9.39
C ILE A 68 8.31 11.41 -10.81
N ASP A 69 8.52 10.13 -11.15
CA ASP A 69 8.18 9.56 -12.44
C ASP A 69 7.88 8.06 -12.28
N TYR A 70 6.82 7.60 -12.95
CA TYR A 70 6.53 6.17 -13.05
C TYR A 70 5.84 5.91 -14.38
N VAL A 71 6.59 5.28 -15.29
CA VAL A 71 6.08 4.84 -16.58
C VAL A 71 6.00 3.31 -16.56
N PRO A 72 4.80 2.72 -16.56
CA PRO A 72 4.64 1.27 -16.49
C PRO A 72 5.43 0.56 -17.60
N ASN A 73 6.26 -0.41 -17.19
CA ASN A 73 7.15 -1.19 -18.06
C ASN A 73 8.30 -0.38 -18.72
N GLU A 74 8.64 0.80 -18.19
CA GLU A 74 9.76 1.61 -18.67
C GLU A 74 10.64 2.10 -17.52
N SER A 75 10.12 2.92 -16.60
CA SER A 75 10.90 3.58 -15.56
C SER A 75 10.15 3.71 -14.23
N LEU A 76 10.91 3.75 -13.14
CA LEU A 76 10.45 4.13 -11.81
C LEU A 76 11.45 5.11 -11.20
N ARG A 77 10.97 6.24 -10.72
CA ARG A 77 11.72 7.22 -9.96
C ARG A 77 10.87 7.79 -8.83
N LEU A 78 11.26 7.53 -7.59
CA LEU A 78 10.57 8.03 -6.40
C LEU A 78 11.51 8.86 -5.54
N GLU A 79 10.96 9.91 -4.94
CA GLU A 79 11.59 10.62 -3.83
C GLU A 79 11.05 10.07 -2.51
N LEU A 80 11.93 9.88 -1.54
CA LEU A 80 11.56 9.53 -0.17
C LEU A 80 12.14 10.58 0.80
N ARG A 81 11.26 11.18 1.60
CA ARG A 81 11.61 12.20 2.59
C ARG A 81 11.36 11.71 4.01
N PRO A 82 12.41 11.45 4.81
CA PRO A 82 12.25 11.18 6.23
C PRO A 82 11.67 12.37 6.98
N ARG A 83 11.03 12.10 8.12
CA ARG A 83 10.54 13.16 8.99
C ARG A 83 11.73 13.86 9.64
N HIS A 84 11.71 15.19 9.63
CA HIS A 84 12.68 16.02 10.34
C HIS A 84 14.15 15.75 9.95
N SER A 85 14.42 15.46 8.67
CA SER A 85 15.79 15.37 8.16
C SER A 85 16.00 16.29 6.97
N GLY A 86 17.17 16.93 6.90
CA GLY A 86 17.70 17.56 5.69
C GLY A 86 18.10 16.57 4.59
N VAL A 87 17.86 15.27 4.77
CA VAL A 87 18.25 14.22 3.82
C VAL A 87 17.09 13.88 2.89
N ARG A 88 17.42 13.65 1.61
CA ARG A 88 16.51 13.11 0.60
C ARG A 88 17.04 11.79 0.08
N TYR A 89 16.13 10.87 -0.20
CA TYR A 89 16.46 9.62 -0.86
C TYR A 89 15.74 9.54 -2.20
N GLU A 90 16.41 8.94 -3.18
CA GLU A 90 15.86 8.69 -4.50
C GLU A 90 15.92 7.19 -4.78
N LEU A 91 14.78 6.62 -5.19
CA LEU A 91 14.68 5.22 -5.59
C LEU A 91 14.51 5.16 -7.10
N VAL A 92 15.39 4.43 -7.79
CA VAL A 92 15.41 4.33 -9.26
C VAL A 92 15.40 2.89 -9.72
N ALA A 93 14.54 2.58 -10.69
CA ALA A 93 14.61 1.33 -11.43
C ALA A 93 14.21 1.54 -12.90
N GLU A 94 14.79 0.75 -13.78
CA GLU A 94 14.49 0.75 -15.22
C GLU A 94 13.98 -0.62 -15.64
N HIS A 95 13.13 -0.66 -16.66
CA HIS A 95 12.61 -1.91 -17.20
C HIS A 95 13.41 -2.34 -18.43
N GLY A 96 14.21 -3.40 -18.28
CA GLY A 96 15.06 -3.97 -19.35
C GLY A 96 14.32 -4.91 -20.30
N GLY A 97 13.07 -4.59 -20.65
CA GLY A 97 12.23 -5.36 -21.59
C GLY A 97 11.54 -6.59 -21.00
N THR A 98 12.27 -7.48 -20.32
CA THR A 98 11.67 -8.71 -19.73
C THR A 98 11.55 -8.67 -18.21
N ARG A 99 12.31 -7.79 -17.56
CA ARG A 99 12.28 -7.60 -16.11
C ARG A 99 12.71 -6.20 -15.74
N TRP A 100 12.24 -5.75 -14.59
CA TRP A 100 12.77 -4.58 -13.91
C TRP A 100 14.19 -4.83 -13.41
N SER A 101 15.01 -3.80 -13.42
CA SER A 101 16.27 -3.75 -12.68
C SER A 101 16.00 -3.83 -11.17
N PRO A 102 17.01 -4.17 -10.36
CA PRO A 102 16.97 -3.86 -8.93
C PRO A 102 16.64 -2.37 -8.73
N VAL A 103 15.90 -2.08 -7.65
CA VAL A 103 15.64 -0.69 -7.26
C VAL A 103 16.86 -0.19 -6.51
N HIS A 104 17.58 0.74 -7.11
CA HIS A 104 18.74 1.40 -6.54
C HIS A 104 18.28 2.56 -5.65
N VAL A 105 18.98 2.80 -4.54
CA VAL A 105 18.69 3.92 -3.65
C VAL A 105 19.87 4.87 -3.64
N ARG A 106 19.60 6.17 -3.73
CA ARG A 106 20.59 7.24 -3.67
C ARG A 106 20.22 8.18 -2.53
N ARG A 107 21.22 8.78 -1.89
CA ARG A 107 21.06 9.71 -0.78
C ARG A 107 21.65 11.05 -1.16
N CYS A 108 20.96 12.12 -0.79
CA CYS A 108 21.43 13.49 -0.91
C CYS A 108 21.21 14.19 0.43
N ASP A 109 22.26 14.79 0.97
CA ASP A 109 22.13 15.72 2.09
C ASP A 109 21.88 17.13 1.55
N THR A 110 20.77 17.75 1.92
CA THR A 110 20.41 19.10 1.46
C THR A 110 20.84 20.20 2.42
N GLU A 111 21.38 19.82 3.57
CA GLU A 111 21.96 20.76 4.55
C GLU A 111 23.49 20.82 4.46
N ALA A 112 24.11 19.96 3.63
CA ALA A 112 25.54 20.00 3.34
C ALA A 112 25.91 21.19 2.43
N ASP A 113 27.14 21.69 2.57
CA ASP A 113 27.67 22.81 1.79
C ASP A 113 27.69 22.52 0.28
N GLU A 114 27.87 21.24 -0.09
CA GLU A 114 27.81 20.74 -1.46
C GLU A 114 26.73 19.65 -1.57
N THR A 115 25.79 19.85 -2.48
CA THR A 115 24.69 18.91 -2.73
C THR A 115 25.17 17.79 -3.66
N GLU A 116 25.65 16.70 -3.07
CA GLU A 116 26.08 15.50 -3.81
C GLU A 116 25.15 14.31 -3.57
N TRP A 117 24.97 13.51 -4.63
CA TRP A 117 24.22 12.26 -4.56
C TRP A 117 25.18 11.09 -4.34
N GLU A 118 24.99 10.38 -3.24
CA GLU A 118 25.70 9.17 -2.88
C GLU A 118 24.85 7.93 -3.24
N ASP A 119 25.43 6.96 -3.95
CA ASP A 119 24.77 5.68 -4.20
C ASP A 119 24.79 4.81 -2.94
N LEU A 120 23.61 4.30 -2.56
CA LEU A 120 23.43 3.34 -1.49
C LEU A 120 23.21 1.92 -2.07
N SER A 121 22.68 1.04 -1.22
CA SER A 121 22.32 -0.33 -1.57
C SER A 121 20.98 -0.44 -2.29
N ASN A 122 20.74 -1.60 -2.90
CA ASN A 122 19.45 -1.93 -3.51
C ASN A 122 18.35 -2.16 -2.46
N VAL A 123 17.10 -1.86 -2.82
CA VAL A 123 15.93 -2.19 -2.01
C VAL A 123 15.77 -3.70 -1.91
N ARG A 124 15.71 -4.21 -0.68
CA ARG A 124 15.39 -5.60 -0.33
C ARG A 124 13.90 -5.80 -0.05
N GLY A 125 13.23 -4.83 0.57
CA GLY A 125 11.80 -4.91 0.90
C GLY A 125 11.16 -3.54 1.04
N VAL A 126 9.83 -3.50 0.88
CA VAL A 126 9.02 -2.28 0.97
C VAL A 126 7.82 -2.60 1.84
N THR A 127 7.53 -1.75 2.81
CA THR A 127 6.34 -1.83 3.66
C THR A 127 5.66 -0.48 3.67
N VAL A 128 4.41 -0.43 3.21
CA VAL A 128 3.56 0.76 3.36
C VAL A 128 3.04 0.80 4.78
N ARG A 129 3.14 1.96 5.43
CA ARG A 129 2.70 2.19 6.80
C ARG A 129 1.70 3.34 6.82
N GLU A 130 0.84 3.33 7.83
CA GLU A 130 0.04 4.51 8.12
C GLU A 130 0.95 5.64 8.60
N ASP A 131 0.69 6.87 8.14
CA ASP A 131 1.32 8.06 8.71
C ASP A 131 0.73 8.30 10.10
N THR A 132 1.26 7.59 11.10
CA THR A 132 0.92 7.89 12.49
C THR A 132 1.69 9.15 12.88
N PRO A 133 1.03 10.26 13.21
CA PRO A 133 1.71 11.37 13.84
C PRO A 133 2.32 10.86 15.15
N ALA A 134 3.59 11.18 15.40
CA ALA A 134 4.19 10.92 16.71
C ALA A 134 3.24 11.50 17.75
N SER A 135 2.69 10.65 18.62
CA SER A 135 1.79 11.09 19.68
C SER A 135 2.54 12.11 20.52
N VAL A 136 2.01 13.33 20.55
CA VAL A 136 2.51 14.47 21.34
C VAL A 136 2.30 14.19 22.82
#